data_AF-A0A3B7LUG5-F1
#
_entry.id   AF-A0A3B7LUG5-F1
#
_cell.length_a   1.000
_cell.length_b   1.000
_cell.length_c   1.000
_cell.angle_alpha   90.00
_cell.angle_beta   90.00
_cell.angle_gamma   90.00
#
_symmetry.space_group_name_H-M   'P 1'
#
loop_
_entity.id
_entity.type
_entity.pdbx_description
1 polymer ?
#
loop_
_entity_poly.entity_id
_entity_poly.type
_entity_poly.pdbx_seq_one_letter_code
_entity_poly.pdbx_strand_id
1 'polypeptide(L)'
;MKVKECNKKIKNMFPEHKDLIPGLREKNPHFAKIFEDHEQLDQRIIQLELNPVHLINDDIEALKRKKLHLKDEIYHLLQQHSKQLD
;
A
#
# COMPACT_ATOMS: atom_id res chain seq x y z
N MET A 1 -9.18 -2.78 -13.30
CA MET A 1 -8.48 -3.98 -12.78
C MET A 1 -7.10 -3.62 -12.19
N LYS A 2 -7.00 -2.74 -11.17
CA LYS A 2 -5.70 -2.25 -10.64
C LYS A 2 -5.32 -2.82 -9.26
N VAL A 3 -6.32 -3.19 -8.48
CA VAL A 3 -6.19 -3.88 -7.17
C VAL A 3 -5.30 -5.14 -7.20
N LYS A 4 -5.21 -5.85 -8.33
CA LYS A 4 -4.39 -7.07 -8.48
C LYS A 4 -2.88 -6.79 -8.43
N GLU A 5 -2.43 -5.64 -8.96
CA GLU A 5 -1.00 -5.29 -9.01
C GLU A 5 -0.47 -4.90 -7.62
N CYS A 6 -1.26 -4.12 -6.86
CA CYS A 6 -0.93 -3.71 -5.49
C CYS A 6 -0.86 -4.92 -4.54
N ASN A 7 -1.84 -5.83 -4.63
CA ASN A 7 -1.82 -7.07 -3.87
C ASN A 7 -0.58 -7.90 -4.22
N LYS A 8 -0.21 -8.00 -5.49
CA LYS A 8 0.98 -8.75 -5.91
C LYS A 8 2.27 -8.20 -5.29
N LYS A 9 2.39 -6.88 -5.14
CA LYS A 9 3.58 -6.22 -4.57
C LYS A 9 3.69 -6.42 -3.06
N ILE A 10 2.59 -6.27 -2.31
CA ILE A 10 2.55 -6.56 -0.86
C ILE A 10 2.77 -8.05 -0.62
N LYS A 11 2.12 -8.90 -1.41
CA LYS A 11 2.30 -10.36 -1.38
C LYS A 11 3.78 -10.70 -1.61
N ASN A 12 4.47 -10.08 -2.56
CA ASN A 12 5.90 -10.31 -2.78
C ASN A 12 6.82 -9.85 -1.63
N MET A 13 6.47 -8.76 -0.93
CA MET A 13 7.28 -8.26 0.20
C MET A 13 7.05 -9.04 1.50
N PHE A 14 5.87 -9.64 1.69
CA PHE A 14 5.51 -10.37 2.90
C PHE A 14 5.11 -11.81 2.58
N PRO A 15 6.07 -12.69 2.22
CA PRO A 15 5.82 -14.07 1.85
C PRO A 15 5.06 -14.87 2.92
N GLU A 16 5.35 -14.62 4.19
CA GLU A 16 4.71 -15.28 5.33
C GLU A 16 3.23 -14.92 5.50
N HIS A 17 2.81 -13.72 5.08
CA HIS A 17 1.44 -13.26 5.23
C HIS A 17 0.65 -13.28 3.90
N LYS A 18 1.20 -13.92 2.85
CA LYS A 18 0.60 -13.96 1.49
C LYS A 18 -0.83 -14.51 1.47
N ASP A 19 -1.12 -15.48 2.32
CA ASP A 19 -2.44 -16.09 2.44
C ASP A 19 -3.36 -15.32 3.40
N LEU A 20 -2.76 -14.60 4.35
CA LEU A 20 -3.49 -13.75 5.29
C LEU A 20 -3.97 -12.46 4.60
N ILE A 21 -3.19 -11.85 3.70
CA ILE A 21 -3.51 -10.58 3.01
C ILE A 21 -4.93 -10.51 2.43
N PRO A 22 -5.38 -11.45 1.58
CA PRO A 22 -6.74 -11.39 1.03
C PRO A 22 -7.81 -11.51 2.11
N GLY A 23 -7.63 -12.40 3.10
CA GLY A 23 -8.56 -12.55 4.21
C GLY A 23 -8.58 -11.34 5.15
N LEU A 24 -7.43 -10.73 5.41
CA LEU A 24 -7.28 -9.51 6.19
C LEU A 24 -7.93 -8.33 5.48
N ARG A 25 -7.86 -8.27 4.16
CA ARG A 25 -8.53 -7.23 3.38
C ARG A 25 -10.05 -7.32 3.47
N GLU A 26 -10.61 -8.53 3.47
CA GLU A 26 -12.07 -8.72 3.66
C GLU A 26 -12.49 -8.52 5.12
N LYS A 27 -11.68 -9.00 6.07
CA LYS A 27 -12.02 -8.92 7.50
C LYS A 27 -11.70 -7.58 8.15
N ASN A 28 -10.75 -6.82 7.60
CA ASN A 28 -10.27 -5.56 8.19
C ASN A 28 -10.51 -4.36 7.25
N PRO A 29 -11.53 -3.53 7.54
CA PRO A 29 -11.82 -2.35 6.73
C PRO A 29 -10.69 -1.31 6.76
N HIS A 30 -9.87 -1.29 7.81
CA HIS A 30 -8.66 -0.45 7.85
C HIS A 30 -7.67 -0.83 6.76
N PHE A 31 -7.47 -2.13 6.54
CA PHE A 31 -6.57 -2.63 5.51
C PHE A 31 -7.08 -2.27 4.11
N ALA A 32 -8.39 -2.41 3.87
CA ALA A 32 -9.02 -1.99 2.62
C ALA A 32 -8.78 -0.50 2.33
N LYS A 33 -8.94 0.36 3.35
CA LYS A 33 -8.75 1.81 3.21
C LYS A 33 -7.30 2.19 2.91
N ILE A 34 -6.32 1.57 3.60
CA ILE A 34 -4.88 1.79 3.33
C ILE A 34 -4.50 1.32 1.92
N PHE A 35 -5.12 0.26 1.43
CA PHE A 35 -4.95 -0.21 0.06
C PHE A 35 -5.47 0.79 -0.98
N GLU A 36 -6.64 1.36 -0.75
CA GLU A 36 -7.19 2.41 -1.62
C GLU A 36 -6.30 3.66 -1.60
N ASP A 37 -5.85 4.11 -0.43
CA ASP A 37 -4.94 5.24 -0.29
C ASP A 37 -3.63 4.98 -1.04
N HIS A 38 -3.06 3.78 -0.89
CA HIS A 38 -1.84 3.39 -1.62
C HIS A 38 -2.05 3.39 -3.14
N GLU A 39 -3.19 2.89 -3.63
CA GLU A 39 -3.50 2.91 -5.07
C GLU A 39 -3.65 4.34 -5.58
N GLN A 40 -4.39 5.20 -4.88
CA GLN A 40 -4.52 6.61 -5.23
C GLN A 40 -3.15 7.30 -5.28
N LEU A 41 -2.30 6.98 -4.32
CA LEU A 41 -1.00 7.61 -4.16
C LEU A 41 0.00 7.13 -5.22
N ASP A 42 -0.04 5.86 -5.59
CA ASP A 42 0.70 5.31 -6.74
C ASP A 42 0.24 5.94 -8.05
N GLN A 43 -1.08 6.06 -8.27
CA GLN A 43 -1.63 6.76 -9.43
C GLN A 43 -1.20 8.23 -9.46
N ARG A 44 -1.19 8.90 -8.31
CA ARG A 44 -0.74 10.28 -8.20
C ARG A 44 0.72 10.37 -8.61
N ILE A 45 1.60 9.54 -8.04
CA ILE A 45 3.02 9.48 -8.42
C ILE A 45 3.18 9.30 -9.93
N ILE A 46 2.48 8.34 -10.55
CA ILE A 46 2.55 8.10 -12.00
C ILE A 46 2.09 9.34 -12.79
N GLN A 47 1.00 9.98 -12.38
CA GLN A 47 0.50 11.20 -13.01
C GLN A 47 1.50 12.36 -12.89
N LEU A 48 2.18 12.46 -11.75
CA LEU A 48 3.24 13.45 -11.51
C LEU A 48 4.48 13.16 -12.35
N GLU A 49 4.92 11.89 -12.42
CA GLU A 49 6.05 11.45 -13.25
C GLU A 49 5.79 11.66 -14.75
N LEU A 50 4.52 11.55 -15.18
CA LEU A 50 4.11 11.83 -16.56
C LEU A 50 4.04 13.34 -16.86
N ASN A 51 3.89 14.20 -15.85
CA ASN A 51 3.82 15.66 -16.00
C ASN A 51 4.92 16.37 -15.20
N PRO A 52 6.21 16.16 -15.55
CA PRO A 52 7.33 16.73 -14.80
C PRO A 52 7.42 18.26 -14.90
N VAL A 53 6.67 18.89 -15.81
CA VAL A 53 6.74 20.35 -16.05
C VAL A 53 5.94 21.16 -15.02
N HIS A 54 5.00 20.54 -14.30
CA HIS A 54 4.12 21.24 -13.35
C HIS A 54 4.43 20.99 -11.87
N LEU A 55 5.39 20.09 -11.55
CA LEU A 55 5.57 19.62 -10.19
C LEU A 55 7.01 19.79 -9.73
N ILE A 56 7.14 20.54 -8.65
CA ILE A 56 8.35 20.66 -7.85
C ILE A 56 8.61 19.25 -7.31
N ASN A 57 9.82 18.72 -7.48
CA ASN A 57 10.22 17.36 -7.04
C ASN A 57 9.79 17.01 -5.59
N ASP A 58 9.60 18.02 -4.75
CA ASP A 58 9.11 17.94 -3.37
C ASP A 58 7.79 17.13 -3.22
N ASP A 59 6.83 17.30 -4.13
CA ASP A 59 5.56 16.56 -4.08
C ASP A 59 5.76 15.07 -4.33
N ILE A 60 6.63 14.69 -5.25
CA ILE A 60 6.95 13.28 -5.53
C ILE A 60 7.66 12.65 -4.33
N GLU A 61 8.56 13.38 -3.69
CA GLU A 61 9.29 12.91 -2.52
C GLU A 61 8.35 12.73 -1.32
N ALA A 62 7.43 13.68 -1.09
CA ALA A 62 6.38 13.58 -0.09
C ALA A 62 5.44 12.39 -0.35
N LEU A 63 5.07 12.15 -1.62
CA LEU A 63 4.27 10.99 -1.99
C LEU A 63 5.04 9.68 -1.79
N LYS A 64 6.32 9.60 -2.18
CA LYS A 64 7.14 8.41 -1.88
C LYS A 64 7.23 8.13 -0.38
N ARG A 65 7.36 9.16 0.45
CA ARG A 65 7.31 9.04 1.92
C ARG A 65 5.97 8.51 2.40
N LYS A 66 4.85 9.06 1.91
CA LYS A 66 3.51 8.54 2.25
C LYS A 66 3.34 7.10 1.81
N LYS A 67 3.84 6.71 0.64
CA LYS A 67 3.80 5.33 0.15
C LYS A 67 4.54 4.37 1.06
N LEU A 68 5.68 4.80 1.59
CA LEU A 68 6.44 4.05 2.59
C LEU A 68 5.65 3.93 3.89
N HIS A 69 5.02 5.02 4.34
CA HIS A 69 4.19 5.03 5.55
C HIS A 69 3.02 4.05 5.45
N LEU A 70 2.29 4.06 4.33
CA LEU A 70 1.19 3.13 4.07
C LEU A 70 1.65 1.67 4.06
N LYS A 71 2.88 1.40 3.57
CA LYS A 71 3.48 0.06 3.65
C LYS A 71 3.79 -0.35 5.10
N ASP A 72 4.31 0.57 5.90
CA ASP A 72 4.61 0.31 7.31
C ASP A 72 3.32 0.02 8.09
N GLU A 73 2.26 0.77 7.79
CA GLU A 73 0.92 0.56 8.36
C GLU A 73 0.33 -0.80 7.95
N ILE A 74 0.51 -1.20 6.68
CA ILE A 74 0.16 -2.56 6.20
C ILE A 74 0.94 -3.62 6.98
N TYR A 75 2.24 -3.43 7.17
CA TYR A 75 3.08 -4.37 7.92
C TYR A 75 2.65 -4.48 9.38
N HIS A 76 2.39 -3.34 10.03
CA HIS A 76 1.86 -3.30 11.39
C HIS A 76 0.55 -4.08 11.48
N LEU A 77 -0.40 -3.86 10.58
CA LEU A 77 -1.67 -4.60 10.57
C LEU A 77 -1.46 -6.11 10.37
N LEU A 78 -0.57 -6.51 9.45
CA LEU A 78 -0.24 -7.92 9.23
C LEU A 78 0.37 -8.55 10.49
N GLN A 79 1.33 -7.87 11.12
CA GLN A 79 1.99 -8.36 12.33
C GLN A 79 1.03 -8.42 13.53
N GLN A 80 0.19 -7.40 13.73
CA GLN A 80 -0.83 -7.39 14.78
C GLN A 80 -1.81 -8.55 14.62
N HIS A 81 -2.26 -8.81 13.38
CA HIS A 81 -3.18 -9.91 13.10
C HIS A 81 -2.50 -11.27 13.27
N SER A 82 -1.25 -11.41 12.83
CA SER A 82 -0.45 -12.62 13.04
C SER A 82 -0.23 -12.90 14.53
N LYS A 83 -0.07 -11.86 15.35
CA LYS A 83 0.15 -11.97 16.80
C LYS A 83 -1.13 -12.23 17.60
N GLN A 84 -2.31 -11.92 17.04
CA GLN A 84 -3.60 -12.30 17.63
C GLN A 84 -4.02 -13.74 17.33
N LEU A 85 -3.32 -14.42 16.42
CA LEU A 85 -3.63 -15.79 15.98
C LEU A 85 -2.84 -16.87 16.77
N ASP A 86 -2.10 -16.46 17.80
CA ASP A 86 -1.36 -17.29 18.76
C ASP A 86 -2.10 -17.30 20.12
#